data_AF-A0A179EV60-F1
#
_entry.id   AF-A0A179EV60-F1
#
_cell.length_a   1.000
_cell.length_b   1.000
_cell.length_c   1.000
_cell.angle_alpha   90.00
_cell.angle_beta   90.00
_cell.angle_gamma   90.00
#
_symmetry.space_group_name_H-M   'P 1'
#
loop_
_entity.id
_entity.type
_entity.pdbx_description
1 polymer ?
#
loop_
_entity_poly.entity_id
_entity_poly.type
_entity_poly.pdbx_seq_one_letter_code
_entity_poly.pdbx_strand_id
1 'polypeptide(L)'
;MTEKKTSDAQIKASRKWQEKNKEQMNYIRKRSAARGFLKITNKEDINEMEQLLKNRKEELVMEEYESLKTFIENDYAEKDFGHGDLEEFDPEKIMNGETVEVLSDDFGHKHSRVKVIISSDDLKLNDTLDVYTVNFMDKEVYVYYVNAD
;
A
#
# COMPACT_ATOMS: atom_id res chain seq x y z
N MET A 1 26.42 -41.75 -20.70
CA MET A 1 25.27 -41.04 -21.29
C MET A 1 24.19 -40.94 -20.21
N THR A 2 23.96 -39.77 -19.61
CA THR A 2 22.87 -39.61 -18.63
C THR A 2 21.52 -39.63 -19.36
N GLU A 3 20.68 -40.61 -19.06
CA GLU A 3 19.33 -40.72 -19.61
C GLU A 3 18.53 -39.43 -19.38
N LYS A 4 17.87 -38.94 -20.43
CA LYS A 4 16.93 -37.82 -20.30
C LYS A 4 15.72 -38.29 -19.50
N LYS A 5 15.63 -37.84 -18.24
CA LYS A 5 14.52 -38.17 -17.31
C LYS A 5 13.15 -37.62 -17.73
N THR A 6 13.08 -36.74 -18.74
CA THR A 6 11.84 -36.04 -19.12
C THR A 6 11.51 -36.32 -20.58
N SER A 7 10.29 -36.82 -20.83
CA SER A 7 9.78 -37.14 -22.18
C SER A 7 9.51 -35.87 -23.00
N ASP A 8 9.64 -35.94 -24.33
CA ASP A 8 9.33 -34.84 -25.25
C ASP A 8 7.89 -34.33 -25.09
N ALA A 9 6.94 -35.21 -24.76
CA ALA A 9 5.56 -34.84 -24.46
C ALA A 9 5.46 -33.96 -23.21
N GLN A 10 6.21 -34.28 -22.16
CA GLN A 10 6.27 -33.49 -20.92
C GLN A 10 6.94 -32.13 -21.16
N ILE A 11 7.98 -32.08 -22.01
CA ILE A 11 8.63 -30.84 -22.42
C ILE A 11 7.64 -29.94 -23.18
N LYS A 12 6.89 -30.50 -24.13
CA LYS A 12 5.91 -29.75 -24.92
C LYS A 12 4.76 -29.23 -24.05
N ALA A 13 4.26 -30.05 -23.13
CA ALA A 13 3.25 -29.64 -22.16
C ALA A 13 3.76 -28.52 -21.23
N SER A 14 4.99 -28.63 -20.74
CA SER A 14 5.63 -27.61 -19.90
C SER A 14 5.80 -26.29 -20.65
N ARG A 15 6.24 -26.33 -21.92
CA ARG A 15 6.35 -25.13 -22.76
C ARG A 15 5.00 -24.44 -22.96
N LYS A 16 3.97 -25.21 -23.29
CA LYS A 16 2.61 -24.67 -23.47
C LYS A 16 2.07 -24.03 -22.18
N TRP A 17 2.36 -24.64 -21.03
CA TRP A 17 2.01 -24.04 -19.73
C TRP A 17 2.80 -22.75 -19.46
N GLN A 18 4.11 -22.74 -19.74
CA GLN A 18 4.93 -21.53 -19.59
C GLN A 18 4.49 -20.40 -20.53
N GLU A 19 4.07 -20.73 -21.75
CA GLU A 19 3.54 -19.77 -22.72
C GLU A 19 2.19 -19.19 -22.29
N LYS A 20 1.35 -19.96 -21.58
CA LYS A 20 0.11 -19.47 -20.99
C LYS A 20 0.35 -18.61 -19.73
N ASN A 21 1.42 -18.88 -18.99
CA ASN A 21 1.76 -18.23 -17.73
C ASN A 21 3.00 -17.32 -17.86
N LYS A 22 3.13 -16.59 -18.98
CA LYS A 22 4.35 -15.82 -19.28
C LYS A 22 4.72 -14.83 -18.19
N GLU A 23 3.75 -14.11 -17.64
CA GLU A 23 3.97 -13.10 -16.59
C GLU A 23 4.49 -13.72 -15.30
N GLN A 24 3.80 -14.76 -14.81
CA GLN A 24 4.22 -15.51 -13.62
C GLN A 24 5.61 -16.12 -13.81
N MET A 25 5.89 -16.69 -14.99
CA MET A 25 7.19 -17.23 -15.31
C MET A 25 8.27 -16.16 -15.39
N ASN A 26 7.97 -14.99 -15.92
CA ASN A 26 8.88 -13.85 -15.95
C ASN A 26 9.21 -13.39 -14.52
N TYR A 27 8.21 -13.27 -13.65
CA TYR A 27 8.39 -12.97 -12.23
C TYR A 27 9.32 -13.99 -11.54
N ILE A 28 9.07 -15.29 -11.72
CA ILE A 28 9.88 -16.36 -11.13
C ILE A 28 11.33 -16.28 -11.64
N ARG A 29 11.54 -16.07 -12.95
CA ARG A 29 12.88 -15.95 -13.54
C ARG A 29 13.63 -14.74 -12.97
N LYS A 30 12.99 -13.57 -12.93
CA LYS A 30 13.57 -12.35 -12.34
C LYS A 30 13.93 -12.55 -10.87
N ARG A 31 13.02 -13.14 -10.08
CA ARG A 31 13.24 -13.46 -8.66
C ARG A 31 14.41 -14.42 -8.45
N SER A 32 14.53 -15.44 -9.31
CA SER A 32 15.65 -16.39 -9.25
C SER A 32 16.98 -15.74 -9.64
N ALA A 33 16.98 -14.90 -10.68
CA ALA A 33 18.16 -14.17 -11.13
C ALA A 33 18.66 -13.21 -10.05
N ALA A 34 17.77 -12.42 -9.43
CA ALA A 34 18.11 -11.52 -8.33
C ALA A 34 18.73 -12.27 -7.15
N ARG A 35 18.15 -13.41 -6.74
CA ARG A 35 18.71 -14.27 -5.67
C ARG A 35 20.07 -14.85 -6.01
N GLY A 36 20.30 -15.20 -7.28
CA GLY A 36 21.59 -15.69 -7.75
C GLY A 36 22.64 -14.59 -7.72
N PHE A 37 22.27 -13.40 -8.21
CA PHE A 37 23.14 -12.24 -8.28
C PHE A 37 23.59 -11.79 -6.88
N LEU A 38 22.67 -11.68 -5.92
CA LEU A 38 22.95 -11.34 -4.52
C LEU A 38 24.00 -12.22 -3.82
N LYS A 39 24.26 -13.44 -4.32
CA LYS A 39 25.27 -14.34 -3.74
C LYS A 39 26.68 -14.07 -4.24
N ILE A 40 26.82 -13.32 -5.33
CA ILE A 40 28.09 -13.06 -6.01
C ILE A 40 28.43 -11.56 -6.08
N THR A 41 27.55 -10.69 -5.58
CA THR A 41 27.68 -9.23 -5.58
C THR A 41 28.85 -8.73 -4.74
N ASN A 42 29.46 -7.64 -5.17
CA ASN A 42 30.48 -6.92 -4.43
C ASN A 42 29.87 -5.84 -3.50
N LYS A 43 30.71 -5.10 -2.78
CA LYS A 43 30.26 -4.08 -1.81
C LYS A 43 29.48 -2.92 -2.45
N GLU A 44 29.86 -2.49 -3.65
CA GLU A 44 29.18 -1.43 -4.38
C GLU A 44 27.79 -1.87 -4.81
N ASP A 45 27.68 -3.08 -5.37
CA ASP A 45 26.39 -3.67 -5.75
C ASP A 45 25.45 -3.78 -4.53
N ILE A 46 25.96 -4.17 -3.36
CA ILE A 46 25.16 -4.26 -2.13
C ILE A 46 24.60 -2.89 -1.75
N ASN A 47 25.43 -1.84 -1.76
CA ASN A 47 24.98 -0.50 -1.43
C ASN A 47 23.91 0.00 -2.41
N GLU A 48 24.08 -0.24 -3.72
CA GLU A 48 23.08 0.12 -4.72
C GLU A 48 21.76 -0.63 -4.48
N MET A 49 21.82 -1.94 -4.21
CA MET A 49 20.65 -2.74 -3.91
C MET A 49 19.91 -2.29 -2.66
N GLU A 50 20.63 -1.89 -1.61
CA GLU A 50 20.02 -1.32 -0.40
C GLU A 50 19.25 -0.03 -0.72
N GLN A 51 19.79 0.84 -1.58
CA GLN A 51 19.07 2.04 -2.03
C GLN A 51 17.84 1.69 -2.86
N LEU A 52 17.95 0.76 -3.81
CA LEU A 52 16.81 0.31 -4.62
C LEU A 52 15.70 -0.30 -3.75
N LEU A 53 16.07 -1.09 -2.75
CA LEU A 53 15.12 -1.66 -1.79
C LEU A 53 14.48 -0.60 -0.91
N LYS A 54 15.25 0.40 -0.48
CA LYS A 54 14.72 1.53 0.28
C LYS A 54 13.67 2.29 -0.54
N ASN A 55 14.03 2.71 -1.75
CA ASN A 55 13.12 3.44 -2.64
C ASN A 55 11.86 2.62 -2.93
N ARG A 56 11.98 1.31 -3.20
CA ARG A 56 10.80 0.48 -3.45
C ARG A 56 9.89 0.35 -2.23
N LYS A 57 10.44 0.35 -1.01
CA LYS A 57 9.63 0.36 0.21
C LYS A 57 8.89 1.68 0.36
N GLU A 58 9.55 2.81 0.12
CA GLU A 58 8.93 4.13 0.14
C GLU A 58 7.81 4.24 -0.88
N GLU A 59 8.03 3.78 -2.11
CA GLU A 59 6.97 3.71 -3.15
C GLU A 59 5.77 2.89 -2.68
N LEU A 60 5.98 1.70 -2.10
CA LEU A 60 4.89 0.85 -1.60
C LEU A 60 4.09 1.53 -0.49
N VAL A 61 4.77 2.23 0.44
CA VAL A 61 4.11 3.01 1.50
C VAL A 61 3.25 4.12 0.88
N MET A 62 3.79 4.84 -0.10
CA MET A 62 3.06 5.92 -0.80
C MET A 62 1.86 5.37 -1.58
N GLU A 63 2.00 4.23 -2.25
CA GLU A 63 0.89 3.55 -2.95
C GLU A 63 -0.26 3.20 -1.98
N GLU A 64 0.05 2.67 -0.79
CA GLU A 64 -0.95 2.37 0.24
C GLU A 64 -1.58 3.65 0.82
N TYR A 65 -0.79 4.71 1.00
CA TYR A 65 -1.24 6.00 1.52
C TYR A 65 -2.26 6.66 0.59
N GLU A 66 -1.97 6.70 -0.71
CA GLU A 66 -2.89 7.27 -1.70
C GLU A 66 -4.19 6.47 -1.76
N SER A 67 -4.11 5.14 -1.58
CA SER A 67 -5.30 4.30 -1.47
C SER A 67 -6.14 4.65 -0.23
N LEU A 68 -5.51 4.92 0.92
CA LEU A 68 -6.20 5.34 2.14
C LEU A 68 -6.83 6.72 1.97
N LYS A 69 -6.09 7.70 1.42
CA LYS A 69 -6.58 9.05 1.12
C LYS A 69 -7.83 8.99 0.25
N THR A 70 -7.73 8.28 -0.88
CA THR A 70 -8.83 8.08 -1.84
C THR A 70 -10.03 7.39 -1.20
N PHE A 71 -9.81 6.41 -0.32
CA PHE A 71 -10.90 5.77 0.41
C PHE A 71 -11.65 6.78 1.29
N ILE A 72 -10.93 7.60 2.06
CA ILE A 72 -11.53 8.60 2.95
C ILE A 72 -12.27 9.68 2.14
N GLU A 73 -11.70 10.14 1.02
CA GLU A 73 -12.32 11.12 0.11
C GLU A 73 -13.61 10.59 -0.51
N ASN A 74 -13.62 9.34 -0.97
CA ASN A 74 -14.82 8.73 -1.54
C ASN A 74 -15.91 8.53 -0.48
N ASP A 75 -15.55 8.02 0.71
CA ASP A 75 -16.52 7.87 1.81
C ASP A 75 -17.11 9.22 2.23
N TYR A 76 -16.27 10.25 2.29
CA TYR A 76 -16.70 11.61 2.56
C TYR A 76 -17.71 12.12 1.53
N ALA A 77 -17.43 11.89 0.24
CA ALA A 77 -18.33 12.25 -0.86
C ALA A 77 -19.66 11.50 -0.83
N GLU A 78 -19.67 10.24 -0.44
CA GLU A 78 -20.90 9.44 -0.33
C GLU A 78 -21.82 9.91 0.80
N LYS A 79 -21.28 10.55 1.84
CA LYS A 79 -22.02 10.94 3.05
C LYS A 79 -22.69 12.32 3.00
N ASP A 80 -22.96 12.83 1.81
CA ASP A 80 -23.53 14.17 1.57
C ASP A 80 -22.68 15.32 2.15
N PHE A 81 -21.41 15.06 2.49
CA PHE A 81 -20.46 16.11 2.86
C PHE A 81 -19.77 16.75 1.64
N GLY A 82 -19.97 16.17 0.46
CA GLY A 82 -19.54 16.69 -0.85
C GLY A 82 -18.22 16.11 -1.37
N HIS A 83 -17.86 16.48 -2.61
CA HIS A 83 -16.62 16.03 -3.23
C HIS A 83 -15.45 16.93 -2.82
N GLY A 84 -14.65 16.48 -1.85
CA GLY A 84 -13.52 17.23 -1.33
C GLY A 84 -12.19 16.50 -1.46
N ASP A 85 -11.14 17.29 -1.70
CA ASP A 85 -9.76 16.84 -1.55
C ASP A 85 -9.36 16.98 -0.08
N LEU A 86 -8.68 15.97 0.48
CA LEU A 86 -8.14 16.07 1.83
C LEU A 86 -6.88 16.94 1.85
N GLU A 87 -6.95 18.06 2.56
CA GLU A 87 -5.81 18.91 2.90
C GLU A 87 -5.15 18.46 4.21
N GLU A 88 -3.84 18.74 4.32
CA GLU A 88 -3.03 18.44 5.52
C GLU A 88 -2.90 16.93 5.86
N PHE A 89 -3.27 16.04 4.94
CA PHE A 89 -3.08 14.60 5.10
C PHE A 89 -1.57 14.29 5.16
N ASP A 90 -1.12 13.83 6.33
CA ASP A 90 0.28 13.59 6.64
C ASP A 90 0.53 12.07 6.87
N PRO A 91 1.09 11.36 5.89
CA PRO A 91 1.36 9.92 6.01
C PRO A 91 2.31 9.60 7.15
N GLU A 92 3.32 10.45 7.38
CA GLU A 92 4.39 10.16 8.34
C GLU A 92 3.84 10.15 9.77
N LYS A 93 2.96 11.12 10.08
CA LYS A 93 2.25 11.16 11.36
C LYS A 93 1.37 9.93 11.57
N ILE A 94 0.61 9.53 10.55
CA ILE A 94 -0.21 8.30 10.59
C ILE A 94 0.70 7.11 10.92
N MET A 95 1.79 6.92 10.17
CA MET A 95 2.74 5.82 10.40
C MET A 95 3.36 5.80 11.79
N ASN A 96 3.62 6.98 12.37
CA ASN A 96 4.15 7.15 13.72
C ASN A 96 3.12 6.90 14.83
N GLY A 97 1.87 6.61 14.46
CA GLY A 97 0.77 6.42 15.41
C GLY A 97 0.22 7.74 15.97
N GLU A 98 0.55 8.85 15.32
CA GLU A 98 0.05 10.15 15.71
C GLU A 98 -1.35 10.36 15.17
N THR A 99 -2.07 11.27 15.82
CA THR A 99 -3.33 11.78 15.30
C THR A 99 -3.03 12.68 14.10
N VAL A 100 -3.73 12.44 12.99
CA VAL A 100 -3.76 13.37 11.87
C VAL A 100 -5.15 13.96 11.74
N GLU A 101 -5.19 15.29 11.79
CA GLU A 101 -6.40 16.06 11.48
C GLU A 101 -6.27 16.52 10.04
N VAL A 102 -7.28 16.22 9.23
CA VAL A 102 -7.39 16.69 7.86
C VAL A 102 -8.64 17.49 7.67
N LEU A 103 -8.55 18.47 6.78
CA LEU A 103 -9.65 19.31 6.37
C LEU A 103 -10.10 18.85 4.99
N SER A 104 -11.41 18.66 4.83
CA SER A 104 -11.98 18.59 3.49
C SER A 104 -12.29 20.02 3.02
N ASP A 105 -11.70 20.45 1.90
CA ASP A 105 -12.17 21.65 1.20
C ASP A 105 -13.33 21.26 0.28
N ASP A 106 -14.55 21.63 0.68
CA ASP A 106 -15.74 21.40 -0.12
C ASP A 106 -16.33 22.76 -0.55
N PHE A 107 -15.98 23.15 -1.78
CA PHE A 107 -16.50 24.35 -2.49
C PHE A 107 -16.69 25.59 -1.61
N GLY A 108 -15.75 25.87 -0.70
CA GLY A 108 -15.75 27.05 0.17
C GLY A 108 -16.80 27.09 1.29
N HIS A 109 -17.62 26.04 1.48
CA HIS A 109 -18.71 26.04 2.46
C HIS A 109 -18.95 24.68 3.13
N LYS A 110 -18.01 24.27 3.98
CA LYS A 110 -18.12 23.45 5.21
C LYS A 110 -16.87 22.58 5.33
N HIS A 111 -15.94 23.01 6.16
CA HIS A 111 -14.81 22.18 6.58
C HIS A 111 -15.38 21.10 7.48
N SER A 112 -15.25 19.83 7.13
CA SER A 112 -15.37 18.76 8.12
C SER A 112 -13.95 18.37 8.53
N ARG A 113 -13.72 18.19 9.83
CA ARG A 113 -12.43 17.69 10.33
C ARG A 113 -12.49 16.17 10.36
N VAL A 114 -11.59 15.50 9.65
CA VAL A 114 -11.43 14.03 9.78
C VAL A 114 -10.19 13.78 10.62
N LYS A 115 -10.34 12.91 11.61
CA LYS A 115 -9.29 12.52 12.53
C LYS A 115 -8.89 11.07 12.26
N VAL A 116 -7.72 10.87 11.67
CA VAL A 116 -7.17 9.53 11.41
C VAL A 116 -6.32 9.12 12.60
N ILE A 117 -6.64 7.96 13.18
CA ILE A 117 -5.96 7.44 14.37
C ILE A 117 -5.52 6.00 14.11
N ILE A 118 -4.22 5.75 14.27
CA ILE A 118 -3.73 4.38 14.45
C ILE A 118 -3.74 4.10 15.96
N SER A 119 -4.79 3.47 16.47
CA SER A 119 -4.84 3.06 17.88
C SER A 119 -5.60 1.76 18.04
N SER A 120 -4.95 0.79 18.69
CA SER A 120 -5.57 -0.44 19.21
C SER A 120 -6.44 -0.20 20.45
N ASP A 121 -6.36 1.00 21.04
CA ASP A 121 -7.09 1.36 22.25
C ASP A 121 -8.24 2.31 21.92
N ASP A 122 -9.44 1.94 22.36
CA ASP A 122 -10.73 2.62 22.19
C ASP A 122 -10.66 4.14 22.48
N LEU A 123 -10.31 4.94 21.47
CA LEU A 123 -10.34 6.39 21.54
C LEU A 123 -11.75 6.87 21.19
N LYS A 124 -12.63 6.92 22.20
CA LYS A 124 -13.93 7.58 22.06
C LYS A 124 -13.72 9.09 22.07
N LEU A 125 -13.68 9.70 20.89
CA LEU A 125 -13.81 11.15 20.75
C LEU A 125 -15.27 11.54 21.04
N ASN A 126 -15.48 12.56 21.87
CA ASN A 126 -16.82 12.96 22.29
C ASN A 126 -17.67 13.51 21.11
N ASP A 127 -17.02 14.00 20.06
CA ASP A 127 -17.64 14.65 18.90
C ASP A 127 -17.58 13.78 17.62
N THR A 128 -17.42 12.46 17.79
CA THR A 128 -17.42 11.52 16.66
C THR A 128 -18.78 11.47 15.97
N LEU A 129 -18.76 11.76 14.68
CA LEU A 129 -19.87 11.57 13.75
C LEU A 129 -19.94 10.14 13.25
N ASP A 130 -18.79 9.56 12.89
CA ASP A 130 -18.69 8.19 12.37
C ASP A 130 -17.27 7.61 12.51
N VAL A 131 -17.15 6.28 12.44
CA VAL A 131 -15.88 5.56 12.54
C VAL A 131 -15.82 4.39 11.57
N TYR A 132 -14.71 4.27 10.83
CA TYR A 132 -14.38 3.05 10.10
C TYR A 132 -13.09 2.42 10.56
N THR A 133 -13.08 1.11 10.43
CA THR A 133 -11.88 0.30 10.50
C THR A 133 -11.40 -0.01 9.09
N VAL A 134 -10.20 0.43 8.77
CA VAL A 134 -9.50 0.12 7.52
C VAL A 134 -8.18 -0.58 7.82
N ASN A 135 -7.83 -1.55 6.98
CA ASN A 135 -6.50 -2.14 7.03
C ASN A 135 -5.55 -1.28 6.19
N PHE A 136 -4.48 -0.80 6.82
CA PHE A 136 -3.45 0.01 6.18
C PHE A 136 -2.08 -0.49 6.65
N MET A 137 -1.21 -0.89 5.71
CA MET A 137 0.11 -1.45 6.01
C MET A 137 0.06 -2.62 7.00
N ASP A 138 -0.90 -3.54 6.83
CA ASP A 138 -1.17 -4.67 7.74
C ASP A 138 -1.55 -4.25 9.18
N LYS A 139 -1.82 -2.97 9.43
CA LYS A 139 -2.31 -2.44 10.71
C LYS A 139 -3.79 -2.09 10.62
N GLU A 140 -4.49 -2.26 11.73
CA GLU A 140 -5.85 -1.77 11.89
C GLU A 140 -5.80 -0.26 12.18
N VAL A 141 -6.43 0.53 11.31
CA VAL A 141 -6.50 1.98 11.40
C VAL A 141 -7.95 2.40 11.54
N TYR A 142 -8.21 3.30 12.48
CA TYR A 142 -9.54 3.84 12.73
C TYR A 142 -9.63 5.26 12.18
N VAL A 143 -10.56 5.46 11.26
CA VAL A 143 -10.84 6.77 10.65
C VAL A 143 -12.06 7.34 11.35
N TYR A 144 -11.86 8.38 12.17
CA TYR A 144 -12.94 9.07 12.89
C TYR A 144 -13.33 10.33 12.12
N TYR A 145 -14.61 10.45 11.76
CA TYR A 145 -15.18 11.70 11.29
C TYR A 145 -15.64 12.49 12.51
N VAL A 146 -15.25 13.76 12.64
CA VAL A 146 -15.65 14.63 13.75
C VAL A 146 -16.25 15.93 13.23
N ASN A 147 -17.12 16.57 14.00
CA ASN A 147 -17.60 17.91 13.63
C ASN A 147 -16.43 18.89 13.59
N ALA A 148 -16.42 19.81 12.62
CA ALA A 148 -15.58 20.99 12.71
C ALA A 148 -16.23 21.99 13.67
N ASP A 149 -15.52 22.38 14.73
CA ASP A 149 -15.89 23.53 15.56
C ASP A 149 -15.81 24.85 14.77
#